data_AF-A0A7S3BN86-F1
#
_entry.id   AF-A0A7S3BN86-F1
#
_cell.length_a   1.000
_cell.length_b   1.000
_cell.length_c   1.000
_cell.angle_alpha   90.00
_cell.angle_beta   90.00
_cell.angle_gamma   90.00
#
_symmetry.space_group_name_H-M   'P 1'
#
loop_
_entity.id
_entity.type
_entity.pdbx_description
1 polymer ?
#
loop_
_entity_poly.entity_id
_entity_poly.type
_entity_poly.pdbx_seq_one_letter_code
_entity_poly.pdbx_strand_id
1 'polypeptide(L)'
;GLAKKGFYDGLCFHRSIRNFMIQGGDPTGTGRGGESLWGGTFKDEISNKHTHDARGVLSMANAGPDTNRSQFFVLYRSAGHLDGKHTVFGRVVGGLSTLDAMEQVETDEQDRPKQPITITKVTVFVDPFADEQQARDDKAREEQEAAQARDAQAHLTAVDVDDGQTWLGVPKPLSAPVQQRAGVGKYLKAGTLPGGAGGTNAGGQ
;
A
#
# COMPACT_ATOMS: atom_id res chain seq x y z
N GLY A 1 7.08 4.73 -1.79
CA GLY A 1 6.72 3.30 -1.62
C GLY A 1 7.94 2.43 -1.33
N LEU A 2 8.68 2.00 -2.36
CA LEU A 2 9.79 1.04 -2.23
C LEU A 2 10.86 1.47 -1.20
N ALA A 3 11.28 2.74 -1.23
CA ALA A 3 12.23 3.28 -0.25
C ALA A 3 11.76 3.12 1.21
N LYS A 4 10.47 3.35 1.50
CA LYS A 4 9.92 3.19 2.87
C LYS A 4 9.93 1.74 3.34
N LYS A 5 9.79 0.78 2.42
CA LYS A 5 9.87 -0.65 2.71
C LYS A 5 11.32 -1.15 2.89
N GLY A 6 12.32 -0.26 2.78
CA GLY A 6 13.74 -0.64 2.82
C GLY A 6 14.20 -1.43 1.59
N PHE A 7 13.43 -1.42 0.50
CA PHE A 7 13.69 -2.26 -0.69
C PHE A 7 15.06 -1.99 -1.32
N TYR A 8 15.55 -0.75 -1.24
CA TYR A 8 16.82 -0.34 -1.83
C TYR A 8 18.02 -0.53 -0.91
N ASP A 9 17.81 -0.91 0.35
CA ASP A 9 18.88 -1.04 1.33
C ASP A 9 19.75 -2.26 0.99
N GLY A 10 21.06 -2.05 0.93
CA GLY A 10 22.06 -3.02 0.50
C GLY A 10 22.22 -3.18 -1.01
N LEU A 11 21.37 -2.55 -1.85
CA LEU A 11 21.44 -2.73 -3.29
C LEU A 11 22.65 -2.01 -3.90
N CYS A 12 23.23 -2.61 -4.93
CA CYS A 12 24.37 -2.04 -5.64
C CYS A 12 23.94 -1.19 -6.85
N PHE A 13 24.84 -0.30 -7.25
CA PHE A 13 24.83 0.28 -8.59
C PHE A 13 25.54 -0.67 -9.54
N HIS A 14 24.77 -1.41 -10.32
CA HIS A 14 25.27 -2.48 -11.20
C HIS A 14 25.83 -1.96 -12.53
N ARG A 15 25.69 -0.67 -12.85
CA ARG A 15 26.21 -0.08 -14.08
C ARG A 15 26.59 1.39 -13.87
N SER A 16 27.78 1.79 -14.30
CA SER A 16 28.29 3.16 -14.23
C SER A 16 29.10 3.49 -15.49
N ILE A 17 28.70 4.53 -16.20
CA ILE A 17 29.38 5.00 -17.42
C ILE A 17 29.82 6.43 -17.18
N ARG A 18 31.14 6.65 -17.14
CA ARG A 18 31.73 7.98 -16.96
C ARG A 18 31.22 8.98 -17.99
N ASN A 19 30.97 10.22 -17.57
CA ASN A 19 30.36 11.30 -18.35
C ASN A 19 28.95 11.01 -18.87
N PHE A 20 28.29 9.95 -18.41
CA PHE A 20 26.93 9.63 -18.81
C PHE A 20 26.03 9.44 -17.60
N MET A 21 26.05 8.28 -16.94
CA MET A 21 25.11 7.96 -15.86
C MET A 21 25.59 6.81 -14.98
N ILE A 22 24.95 6.68 -13.82
CA ILE A 22 25.05 5.52 -12.93
C ILE A 22 23.65 4.97 -12.65
N GLN A 23 23.51 3.65 -12.75
CA GLN A 23 22.24 2.94 -12.68
C GLN A 23 22.26 1.90 -11.54
N GLY A 24 21.14 1.83 -10.82
CA GLY A 24 20.94 0.91 -9.72
C GLY A 24 19.46 0.54 -9.55
N GLY A 25 19.10 0.05 -8.36
CA GLY A 25 17.72 -0.32 -8.04
C GLY A 25 17.30 -1.71 -8.54
N ASP A 26 18.26 -2.57 -8.87
CA ASP A 26 18.04 -4.00 -9.15
C ASP A 26 18.45 -4.85 -7.93
N PRO A 27 17.50 -5.53 -7.25
CA PRO A 27 17.81 -6.43 -6.13
C PRO A 27 18.75 -7.58 -6.47
N THR A 28 18.77 -7.99 -7.73
CA THR A 28 19.60 -9.10 -8.19
C THR A 28 21.02 -8.64 -8.55
N GLY A 29 21.24 -7.34 -8.74
CA GLY A 29 22.51 -6.78 -9.23
C GLY A 29 22.87 -7.20 -10.67
N THR A 30 21.97 -7.87 -11.40
CA THR A 30 22.22 -8.36 -12.76
C THR A 30 22.04 -7.27 -13.82
N GLY A 31 21.23 -6.26 -13.51
CA GLY A 31 20.72 -5.22 -14.39
C GLY A 31 19.39 -5.55 -15.07
N ARG A 32 18.81 -6.72 -14.81
CA ARG A 32 17.55 -7.19 -15.44
C ARG A 32 16.41 -7.40 -14.46
N GLY A 33 16.70 -7.38 -13.16
CA GLY A 33 15.71 -7.59 -12.11
C GLY A 33 15.00 -6.32 -11.70
N GLY A 34 14.29 -6.40 -10.58
CA GLY A 34 13.50 -5.32 -10.04
C GLY A 34 12.02 -5.40 -10.38
N GLU A 35 11.21 -4.88 -9.47
CA GLU A 35 9.75 -4.95 -9.49
C GLU A 35 9.20 -3.62 -8.97
N SER A 36 8.11 -3.13 -9.55
CA SER A 36 7.47 -1.93 -9.02
C SER A 36 6.78 -2.22 -7.69
N LEU A 37 6.31 -1.17 -7.02
CA LEU A 37 5.49 -1.32 -5.80
C LEU A 37 4.21 -2.15 -6.04
N TRP A 38 3.73 -2.20 -7.29
CA TRP A 38 2.46 -2.83 -7.69
C TRP A 38 2.64 -4.24 -8.28
N GLY A 39 3.85 -4.78 -8.29
CA GLY A 39 4.12 -6.13 -8.77
C GLY A 39 4.28 -6.28 -10.30
N GLY A 40 4.13 -5.19 -11.05
CA GLY A 40 4.22 -5.18 -12.52
C GLY A 40 5.07 -4.03 -13.05
N THR A 41 4.94 -3.74 -14.35
CA THR A 41 5.45 -2.49 -14.91
C THR A 41 4.45 -1.36 -14.72
N PHE A 42 4.91 -0.12 -14.82
CA PHE A 42 4.05 1.05 -14.86
C PHE A 42 4.44 2.02 -15.98
N LYS A 43 3.46 2.85 -16.34
CA LYS A 43 3.53 3.80 -17.46
C LYS A 43 4.66 4.83 -17.32
N ASP A 44 5.13 5.34 -18.44
CA ASP A 44 6.01 6.49 -18.48
C ASP A 44 5.22 7.79 -18.17
N GLU A 45 5.85 8.72 -17.46
CA GLU A 45 5.30 10.04 -17.13
C GLU A 45 6.18 11.12 -17.79
N ILE A 46 6.13 11.16 -19.12
CA ILE A 46 6.91 12.09 -19.92
C ILE A 46 6.28 13.49 -19.87
N SER A 47 7.13 14.51 -19.66
CA SER A 47 6.71 15.90 -19.72
C SER A 47 7.78 16.77 -20.36
N ASN A 48 7.37 17.84 -21.04
CA ASN A 48 8.30 18.79 -21.68
C ASN A 48 9.08 19.65 -20.68
N LYS A 49 8.71 19.61 -19.39
CA LYS A 49 9.32 20.41 -18.32
C LYS A 49 10.47 19.70 -17.63
N HIS A 50 10.45 18.37 -17.63
CA HIS A 50 11.44 17.56 -16.95
C HIS A 50 12.27 16.83 -18.02
N THR A 51 13.47 17.35 -18.25
CA THR A 51 14.40 16.89 -19.29
C THR A 51 15.74 16.50 -18.67
N HIS A 52 16.56 15.81 -19.46
CA HIS A 52 17.88 15.35 -19.09
C HIS A 52 18.94 16.42 -19.39
N ASP A 53 18.73 17.63 -18.87
CA ASP A 53 19.51 18.83 -19.21
C ASP A 53 20.77 19.03 -18.35
N ALA A 54 20.87 18.35 -17.22
CA ALA A 54 21.93 18.60 -16.23
C ALA A 54 22.46 17.34 -15.54
N ARG A 55 23.59 17.51 -14.86
CA ARG A 55 24.12 16.53 -13.90
C ARG A 55 23.16 16.40 -12.72
N GLY A 56 23.02 15.17 -12.21
CA GLY A 56 22.21 14.86 -11.04
C GLY A 56 20.73 14.67 -11.34
N VAL A 57 20.29 14.74 -12.60
CA VAL A 57 18.91 14.36 -12.97
C VAL A 57 18.69 12.88 -12.65
N LEU A 58 17.57 12.58 -11.99
CA LEU A 58 17.16 11.25 -11.55
C LEU A 58 15.98 10.77 -12.39
N SER A 59 16.15 9.61 -13.03
CA SER A 59 15.20 9.09 -14.01
C SER A 59 15.02 7.57 -13.89
N MET A 60 13.86 7.08 -14.34
CA MET A 60 13.54 5.66 -14.35
C MET A 60 14.27 4.94 -15.48
N ALA A 61 14.85 3.77 -15.18
CA ALA A 61 15.33 2.84 -16.20
C ALA A 61 14.16 1.97 -16.69
N ASN A 62 14.09 1.74 -18.00
CA ASN A 62 13.07 0.92 -18.63
C ASN A 62 13.67 0.08 -19.77
N ALA A 63 12.89 -0.84 -20.31
CA ALA A 63 13.26 -1.71 -21.43
C ALA A 63 12.41 -1.42 -22.69
N GLY A 64 11.85 -0.22 -22.77
CA GLY A 64 10.86 0.19 -23.76
C GLY A 64 9.72 1.00 -23.12
N PRO A 65 8.79 1.53 -23.92
CA PRO A 65 7.68 2.34 -23.43
C PRO A 65 6.86 1.62 -22.36
N ASP A 66 6.51 2.32 -21.28
CA ASP A 66 5.63 1.85 -20.19
C ASP A 66 6.13 0.60 -19.45
N THR A 67 7.45 0.41 -19.40
CA THR A 67 8.08 -0.75 -18.73
C THR A 67 8.84 -0.41 -17.44
N ASN A 68 8.45 0.67 -16.75
CA ASN A 68 9.14 1.09 -15.52
C ASN A 68 8.94 0.09 -14.39
N ARG A 69 9.98 -0.15 -13.59
CA ARG A 69 9.99 -1.06 -12.43
C ARG A 69 10.64 -0.40 -11.21
N SER A 70 11.66 -1.00 -10.60
CA SER A 70 12.40 -0.40 -9.48
C SER A 70 13.72 0.28 -9.87
N GLN A 71 14.23 -0.01 -11.06
CA GLN A 71 15.54 0.48 -11.49
C GLN A 71 15.48 1.95 -11.87
N PHE A 72 16.53 2.68 -11.49
CA PHE A 72 16.68 4.10 -11.78
C PHE A 72 18.13 4.42 -12.12
N PHE A 73 18.36 5.58 -12.71
CA PHE A 73 19.70 6.09 -12.96
C PHE A 73 19.81 7.57 -12.60
N VAL A 74 21.03 7.98 -12.26
CA VAL A 74 21.41 9.37 -12.02
C VAL A 74 22.39 9.80 -13.09
N LEU A 75 22.16 10.96 -13.70
CA LEU A 75 23.04 11.48 -14.73
C LEU A 75 24.31 12.11 -14.15
N TYR A 76 25.44 11.83 -14.79
CA TYR A 76 26.68 12.57 -14.59
C TYR A 76 26.77 13.82 -15.49
N ARG A 77 26.07 13.82 -16.62
CA ARG A 77 26.03 14.92 -17.59
C ARG A 77 24.66 14.99 -18.26
N SER A 78 24.32 16.13 -18.86
CA SER A 78 23.17 16.27 -19.74
C SER A 78 23.11 15.17 -20.80
N ALA A 79 21.94 14.57 -21.00
CA ALA A 79 21.69 13.47 -21.91
C ALA A 79 20.36 13.62 -22.65
N GLY A 80 20.21 14.69 -23.45
CA GLY A 80 18.94 15.01 -24.14
C GLY A 80 18.42 13.93 -25.09
N HIS A 81 19.25 12.95 -25.50
CA HIS A 81 18.80 11.79 -26.30
C HIS A 81 17.89 10.82 -25.52
N LEU A 82 17.80 10.97 -24.19
CA LEU A 82 16.92 10.24 -23.28
C LEU A 82 15.57 10.95 -23.07
N ASP A 83 15.44 12.21 -23.51
CA ASP A 83 14.19 12.96 -23.42
C ASP A 83 13.09 12.25 -24.20
N GLY A 84 11.90 12.19 -23.60
CA GLY A 84 10.77 11.46 -24.17
C GLY A 84 10.83 9.94 -24.07
N LYS A 85 11.91 9.37 -23.53
CA LYS A 85 12.10 7.91 -23.39
C LYS A 85 12.14 7.43 -21.95
N HIS A 86 12.62 8.29 -21.05
CA HIS A 86 12.75 7.96 -19.63
C HIS A 86 12.03 8.99 -18.78
N THR A 87 11.29 8.50 -17.79
CA THR A 87 10.56 9.35 -16.84
C THR A 87 11.54 10.01 -15.88
N VAL A 88 11.64 11.34 -15.94
CA VAL A 88 12.39 12.14 -14.97
C VAL A 88 11.49 12.39 -13.76
N PHE A 89 11.93 11.98 -12.57
CA PHE A 89 11.12 12.09 -11.35
C PHE A 89 11.84 12.79 -10.19
N GLY A 90 13.06 13.28 -10.41
CA GLY A 90 13.77 14.04 -9.40
C GLY A 90 15.12 14.56 -9.86
N ARG A 91 15.83 15.17 -8.91
CA ARG A 91 17.22 15.58 -9.08
C ARG A 91 17.97 15.52 -7.76
N VAL A 92 19.27 15.29 -7.84
CA VAL A 92 20.19 15.41 -6.71
C VAL A 92 20.31 16.88 -6.33
N VAL A 93 19.97 17.20 -5.09
CA VAL A 93 20.01 18.58 -4.55
C VAL A 93 21.18 18.82 -3.59
N GLY A 94 21.89 17.76 -3.19
CA GLY A 94 23.05 17.81 -2.31
C GLY A 94 23.87 16.52 -2.46
N GLY A 95 25.15 16.56 -2.06
CA GLY A 95 26.05 15.41 -2.23
C GLY A 95 26.58 15.22 -3.65
N LEU A 96 26.69 16.29 -4.45
CA LEU A 96 27.30 16.22 -5.78
C LEU A 96 28.75 15.72 -5.74
N SER A 97 29.49 16.02 -4.67
CA SER A 97 30.84 15.46 -4.45
C SER A 97 30.84 13.94 -4.29
N THR A 98 29.78 13.37 -3.71
CA THR A 98 29.60 11.92 -3.64
C THR A 98 29.34 11.36 -5.03
N LEU A 99 28.51 12.03 -5.84
CA LEU A 99 28.28 11.65 -7.23
C LEU A 99 29.58 11.73 -8.06
N ASP A 100 30.42 12.74 -7.81
CA ASP A 100 31.76 12.86 -8.43
C ASP A 100 32.67 11.69 -8.04
N ALA A 101 32.69 11.31 -6.75
CA ALA A 101 33.44 10.16 -6.27
C ALA A 101 32.96 8.85 -6.89
N MET A 102 31.63 8.68 -7.03
CA MET A 102 31.02 7.51 -7.68
C MET A 102 31.41 7.41 -9.16
N GLU A 103 31.52 8.55 -9.87
CA GLU A 103 31.94 8.60 -11.27
C GLU A 103 33.42 8.22 -11.46
N GLN A 104 34.26 8.54 -10.48
CA GLN A 104 35.70 8.24 -10.54
C GLN A 104 36.01 6.75 -10.34
N VAL A 105 35.07 5.96 -9.83
CA VAL A 105 35.27 4.51 -9.71
C VAL A 105 35.48 3.89 -11.09
N GLU A 106 36.54 3.10 -11.24
CA GLU A 106 36.79 2.38 -12.49
C GLU A 106 35.74 1.29 -12.70
N THR A 107 35.37 1.07 -13.97
CA THR A 107 34.44 0.02 -14.38
C THR A 107 35.14 -1.08 -15.16
N ASP A 108 34.50 -2.25 -15.22
CA ASP A 108 34.89 -3.35 -16.10
C ASP A 108 34.33 -3.19 -17.52
N GLU A 109 34.50 -4.21 -18.36
CA GLU A 109 34.03 -4.24 -19.76
C GLU A 109 32.50 -4.24 -19.89
N GLN A 110 31.77 -4.55 -18.81
CA GLN A 110 30.31 -4.56 -18.75
C GLN A 110 29.76 -3.30 -18.05
N ASP A 111 30.59 -2.25 -17.94
CA ASP A 111 30.28 -1.00 -17.23
C ASP A 111 30.00 -1.20 -15.74
N ARG A 112 30.40 -2.32 -15.12
CA ARG A 112 30.18 -2.54 -13.68
C ARG A 112 31.30 -1.91 -12.86
N PRO A 113 31.01 -1.17 -11.78
CA PRO A 113 32.05 -0.64 -10.91
C PRO A 113 32.93 -1.75 -10.31
N LYS A 114 34.26 -1.65 -10.48
CA LYS A 114 35.22 -2.60 -9.89
C LYS A 114 35.16 -2.60 -8.37
N GLN A 115 34.91 -1.43 -7.79
CA GLN A 115 34.61 -1.28 -6.37
C GLN A 115 33.09 -1.18 -6.22
N PRO A 116 32.43 -2.10 -5.48
CA PRO A 116 30.99 -2.06 -5.30
C PRO A 116 30.54 -0.76 -4.65
N ILE A 117 29.63 -0.05 -5.32
CA ILE A 117 28.93 1.11 -4.76
C ILE A 117 27.55 0.63 -4.35
N THR A 118 27.20 0.77 -3.08
CA THR A 118 25.94 0.26 -2.52
C THR A 118 25.15 1.34 -1.79
N ILE A 119 23.84 1.19 -1.80
CA ILE A 119 22.90 2.02 -1.05
C ILE A 119 22.81 1.42 0.35
N THR A 120 23.40 2.06 1.36
CA THR A 120 23.35 1.51 2.73
C THR A 120 21.94 1.60 3.32
N LYS A 121 21.29 2.75 3.13
CA LYS A 121 19.95 3.02 3.67
C LYS A 121 19.29 4.16 2.92
N VAL A 122 17.99 4.07 2.68
CA VAL A 122 17.18 5.19 2.18
C VAL A 122 16.28 5.74 3.28
N THR A 123 16.35 7.05 3.51
CA THR A 123 15.46 7.75 4.46
C THR A 123 14.59 8.74 3.72
N VAL A 124 13.27 8.64 3.90
CA VAL A 124 12.30 9.57 3.32
C VAL A 124 12.02 10.68 4.34
N PHE A 125 12.54 11.87 4.09
CA PHE A 125 12.37 13.02 4.99
C PHE A 125 10.98 13.66 4.90
N VAL A 126 10.45 13.72 3.68
CA VAL A 126 9.13 14.30 3.39
C VAL A 126 8.40 13.30 2.51
N ASP A 127 7.24 12.84 2.97
CA ASP A 127 6.33 12.04 2.16
C ASP A 127 5.07 12.84 1.84
N PRO A 128 4.90 13.32 0.59
CA PRO A 128 3.72 14.07 0.21
C PRO A 128 2.45 13.21 0.12
N PHE A 129 2.56 11.87 0.19
CA PHE A 129 1.44 10.95 0.05
C PHE A 129 1.02 10.29 1.37
N ALA A 130 1.55 10.74 2.52
CA ALA A 130 1.31 10.07 3.80
C ALA A 130 -0.18 9.99 4.16
N ASP A 131 -0.90 11.10 3.99
CA ASP A 131 -2.33 11.18 4.34
C ASP A 131 -3.19 10.33 3.40
N GLU A 132 -2.90 10.35 2.10
CA GLU A 132 -3.62 9.54 1.10
C GLU A 132 -3.38 8.05 1.31
N GLN A 133 -2.16 7.67 1.70
CA GLN A 133 -1.80 6.30 2.01
C GLN A 133 -2.57 5.81 3.24
N GLN A 134 -2.60 6.62 4.30
CA GLN A 134 -3.34 6.30 5.52
C GLN A 134 -4.83 6.10 5.24
N ALA A 135 -5.45 7.00 4.47
CA ALA A 135 -6.87 6.88 4.10
C ALA A 135 -7.16 5.60 3.28
N ARG A 136 -6.26 5.19 2.38
CA ARG A 136 -6.39 3.94 1.63
C ARG A 136 -6.24 2.72 2.53
N ASP A 137 -5.29 2.74 3.44
CA ASP A 137 -5.02 1.63 4.35
C ASP A 137 -6.17 1.45 5.35
N ASP A 138 -6.75 2.54 5.85
CA ASP A 138 -7.95 2.50 6.72
C ASP A 138 -9.17 1.93 5.97
N LYS A 139 -9.42 2.38 4.74
CA LYS A 139 -10.49 1.83 3.91
C LYS A 139 -10.28 0.34 3.60
N ALA A 140 -9.05 -0.08 3.31
CA ALA A 140 -8.74 -1.48 3.05
C ALA A 140 -8.95 -2.35 4.29
N ARG A 141 -8.62 -1.85 5.49
CA ARG A 141 -8.89 -2.53 6.76
C ARG A 141 -10.39 -2.69 7.00
N GLU A 142 -11.17 -1.62 6.80
CA GLU A 142 -12.63 -1.68 6.92
C GLU A 142 -13.25 -2.70 5.94
N GLU A 143 -12.79 -2.74 4.69
CA GLU A 143 -13.24 -3.72 3.71
C GLU A 143 -12.86 -5.16 4.09
N GLN A 144 -11.64 -5.38 4.63
CA GLN A 144 -11.21 -6.69 5.12
C GLN A 144 -12.00 -7.15 6.34
N GLU A 145 -12.24 -6.25 7.31
CA GLU A 145 -13.06 -6.53 8.48
C GLU A 145 -14.51 -6.85 8.07
N ALA A 146 -15.07 -6.11 7.11
CA ALA A 146 -16.38 -6.39 6.54
C ALA A 146 -16.42 -7.74 5.81
N ALA A 147 -15.39 -8.09 5.04
CA ALA A 147 -15.28 -9.39 4.38
C ALA A 147 -15.19 -10.54 5.39
N GLN A 148 -14.34 -10.41 6.42
CA GLN A 148 -14.22 -11.41 7.49
C GLN A 148 -15.52 -11.57 8.27
N ALA A 149 -16.22 -10.47 8.58
CA ALA A 149 -17.52 -10.52 9.24
C ALA A 149 -18.57 -11.22 8.36
N ARG A 150 -18.57 -10.97 7.04
CA ARG A 150 -19.45 -11.65 6.08
C ARG A 150 -19.15 -13.14 5.99
N ASP A 151 -17.88 -13.53 5.93
CA ASP A 151 -17.47 -14.93 5.86
C ASP A 151 -17.79 -15.67 7.18
N ALA A 152 -17.55 -15.04 8.33
CA ALA A 152 -17.91 -15.57 9.64
C ALA A 152 -19.44 -15.74 9.78
N GLN A 153 -20.21 -14.76 9.29
CA GLN A 153 -21.67 -14.83 9.28
C GLN A 153 -22.16 -15.95 8.34
N ALA A 154 -21.58 -16.08 7.14
CA ALA A 154 -21.89 -17.15 6.20
C ALA A 154 -21.58 -18.54 6.79
N HIS A 155 -20.44 -18.69 7.46
CA HIS A 155 -20.06 -19.93 8.15
C HIS A 155 -21.06 -20.29 9.26
N LEU A 156 -21.52 -19.33 10.07
CA LEU A 156 -22.55 -19.57 11.09
C LEU A 156 -23.88 -20.02 10.46
N THR A 157 -24.35 -19.34 9.41
CA THR A 157 -25.61 -19.69 8.75
C THR A 157 -25.58 -21.03 8.00
N ALA A 158 -24.40 -21.47 7.54
CA ALA A 158 -24.24 -22.77 6.88
C ALA A 158 -24.28 -23.95 7.87
N VAL A 159 -23.93 -23.73 9.14
CA VAL A 159 -24.02 -24.75 10.20
C VAL A 159 -25.48 -24.99 10.64
N ASP A 160 -26.39 -24.05 10.37
CA ASP A 160 -27.82 -24.16 10.70
C ASP A 160 -28.69 -24.77 9.58
N VAL A 161 -28.10 -25.25 8.48
CA VAL A 161 -28.79 -26.02 7.42
C VAL A 161 -28.35 -27.49 7.50
N ASP A 162 -28.61 -28.13 8.64
CA ASP A 162 -28.61 -29.58 8.75
C ASP A 162 -30.07 -30.08 8.69
N ASP A 163 -30.37 -30.87 7.65
CA ASP A 163 -31.65 -31.52 7.35
C ASP A 163 -32.00 -32.62 8.38
N GLY A 164 -32.02 -32.27 9.67
CA GLY A 164 -32.59 -33.10 10.73
C GLY A 164 -31.93 -34.47 10.91
N GLN A 165 -30.66 -34.65 10.55
CA GLN A 165 -29.93 -35.90 10.76
C GLN A 165 -28.67 -35.69 11.58
N THR A 166 -28.71 -36.19 12.81
CA THR A 166 -27.52 -36.27 13.66
C THR A 166 -26.42 -37.09 12.96
N TRP A 167 -25.15 -36.80 13.27
CA TRP A 167 -23.95 -37.49 12.72
C TRP A 167 -24.00 -39.04 12.83
N LEU A 168 -24.89 -39.60 13.66
CA LEU A 168 -25.12 -41.04 13.84
C LEU A 168 -26.32 -41.60 13.06
N GLY A 169 -26.95 -40.82 12.17
CA GLY A 169 -28.02 -41.28 11.28
C GLY A 169 -29.37 -41.57 11.96
N VAL A 170 -29.67 -40.94 13.10
CA VAL A 170 -30.95 -41.14 13.83
C VAL A 170 -31.84 -39.89 13.70
N PRO A 171 -33.13 -40.04 13.29
CA PRO A 171 -34.07 -38.93 13.24
C PRO A 171 -34.56 -38.50 14.63
N LYS A 172 -34.73 -37.19 14.83
CA LYS A 172 -35.16 -36.56 16.09
C LYS A 172 -36.68 -36.78 16.31
N PRO A 173 -37.15 -37.13 17.52
CA PRO A 173 -38.57 -37.35 17.76
C PRO A 173 -39.36 -36.04 17.73
N LEU A 174 -40.54 -36.07 17.08
CA LEU A 174 -41.51 -34.98 17.02
C LEU A 174 -41.96 -34.57 18.44
N SER A 175 -41.74 -33.32 18.80
CA SER A 175 -42.25 -32.72 20.05
C SER A 175 -43.76 -32.48 19.96
N ALA A 176 -44.52 -33.06 20.90
CA ALA A 176 -45.97 -32.92 21.04
C ALA A 176 -46.41 -31.48 21.43
N PRO A 177 -47.67 -31.08 21.16
CA PRO A 177 -48.12 -29.70 21.36
C PRO A 177 -48.32 -29.37 22.84
N VAL A 178 -47.78 -28.22 23.27
CA VAL A 178 -47.98 -27.67 24.63
C VAL A 178 -49.39 -27.11 24.75
N GLN A 179 -50.14 -27.65 25.70
CA GLN A 179 -51.51 -27.26 26.03
C GLN A 179 -51.52 -26.18 27.11
N GLN A 180 -52.22 -25.08 26.84
CA GLN A 180 -52.43 -23.94 27.73
C GLN A 180 -53.20 -24.34 29.00
N ARG A 181 -52.73 -23.93 30.19
CA ARG A 181 -53.58 -23.81 31.40
C ARG A 181 -53.22 -22.57 32.22
N ALA A 182 -54.28 -21.86 32.61
CA ALA A 182 -54.28 -20.67 33.46
C ALA A 182 -54.28 -21.01 34.97
N GLY A 183 -53.78 -20.12 35.83
CA GLY A 183 -54.19 -20.07 37.25
C GLY A 183 -53.20 -19.52 38.29
N VAL A 184 -53.38 -18.23 38.62
CA VAL A 184 -53.35 -17.54 39.95
C VAL A 184 -52.12 -17.59 40.87
N GLY A 185 -51.60 -16.39 41.20
CA GLY A 185 -50.79 -16.13 42.39
C GLY A 185 -50.60 -14.63 42.66
N LYS A 186 -51.52 -14.02 43.43
CA LYS A 186 -51.54 -12.62 43.88
C LYS A 186 -50.39 -12.31 44.85
N TYR A 187 -49.78 -11.12 44.74
CA TYR A 187 -49.58 -10.19 45.88
C TYR A 187 -49.62 -8.73 45.39
N LEU A 188 -50.53 -7.95 45.98
CA LEU A 188 -50.67 -6.50 45.82
C LEU A 188 -50.05 -5.78 47.03
N LYS A 189 -49.46 -4.61 46.78
CA LYS A 189 -49.61 -3.30 47.48
C LYS A 189 -48.25 -2.59 47.56
N ALA A 190 -48.13 -1.26 47.50
CA ALA A 190 -49.01 -0.14 47.17
C ALA A 190 -48.15 1.13 47.26
N GLY A 191 -48.56 2.23 46.61
CA GLY A 191 -48.02 3.57 46.86
C GLY A 191 -48.03 4.46 45.62
N THR A 192 -49.21 4.85 45.11
CA THR A 192 -49.76 6.22 45.22
C THR A 192 -49.34 7.15 44.07
N LEU A 193 -50.26 7.32 43.12
CA LEU A 193 -50.38 8.38 42.11
C LEU A 193 -50.98 9.67 42.77
N PRO A 194 -51.20 10.83 42.09
CA PRO A 194 -51.12 11.09 40.65
C PRO A 194 -50.43 12.43 40.27
N GLY A 195 -50.23 12.65 38.97
CA GLY A 195 -49.82 13.96 38.46
C GLY A 195 -49.91 14.05 36.94
N GLY A 196 -51.10 13.81 36.38
CA GLY A 196 -51.36 13.96 34.96
C GLY A 196 -52.40 15.04 34.69
N ALA A 197 -51.97 16.01 33.86
CA ALA A 197 -52.73 16.77 32.88
C ALA A 197 -53.31 18.14 33.28
N GLY A 198 -52.86 19.14 32.51
CA GLY A 198 -53.76 20.16 31.98
C GLY A 198 -53.22 21.59 31.97
N GLY A 199 -52.88 22.08 30.78
CA GLY A 199 -53.40 23.39 30.36
C GLY A 199 -52.44 24.58 30.25
N THR A 200 -52.22 24.97 28.99
CA THR A 200 -52.32 26.34 28.45
C THR A 200 -51.29 27.43 28.80
N ASN A 201 -50.54 27.80 27.74
CA ASN A 201 -50.50 29.11 27.06
C ASN A 201 -49.79 30.32 27.70
N ALA A 202 -49.27 31.14 26.78
CA ALA A 202 -48.85 32.54 26.87
C ALA A 202 -47.39 32.87 27.24
N GLY A 203 -46.69 33.43 26.25
CA GLY A 203 -46.18 34.80 26.39
C GLY A 203 -44.69 34.99 26.67
N GLY A 204 -43.97 35.43 25.63
CA GLY A 204 -43.30 36.74 25.69
C GLY A 204 -41.87 36.82 26.22
N GLN A 205 -41.02 37.35 25.34
CA GLN A 205 -39.70 37.97 25.50
C GLN A 205 -38.49 37.04 25.54
#